data_AF-A0A4Q7Y9Q1-F1
#
_entry.id   AF-A0A4Q7Y9Q1-F1
#
_cell.length_a   1.000
_cell.length_b   1.000
_cell.length_c   1.000
_cell.angle_alpha   90.00
_cell.angle_beta   90.00
_cell.angle_gamma   90.00
#
_symmetry.space_group_name_H-M   'P 1'
#
loop_
_entity.id
_entity.type
_entity.pdbx_description
1 polymer ?
#
loop_
_entity_poly.entity_id
_entity_poly.type
_entity_poly.pdbx_seq_one_letter_code
_entity_poly.pdbx_strand_id
1 'polypeptide(L)'
;MGAIALTGASYVGAWQQAVRSLLEPEQGWNWPLVLLYGGGYAVAMVLFFIAERAGWFEDEDEAAARAIVRRALATGELPPDGSPAAWRARLEAELHAARVGRWGVAVTGLGIAAATAAAAVVLGDPVVGLLAAGLAGFVVVPVRWFSRRLARAEELLARVGSA
;
A
#
# COMPACT_ATOMS: atom_id res chain seq x y z
N MET A 1 -0.71 -3.65 -11.21
CA MET A 1 -0.45 -4.86 -10.41
C MET A 1 1.04 -5.10 -10.23
N GLY A 2 1.82 -5.34 -11.30
CA GLY A 2 3.26 -5.65 -11.18
C GLY A 2 4.10 -4.66 -10.38
N ALA A 3 3.90 -3.35 -10.57
CA ALA A 3 4.63 -2.32 -9.82
C ALA A 3 4.35 -2.34 -8.30
N ILE A 4 3.12 -2.68 -7.87
CA ILE A 4 2.75 -2.74 -6.45
C ILE A 4 3.38 -3.98 -5.79
N ALA A 5 3.32 -5.13 -6.47
CA ALA A 5 3.94 -6.37 -5.98
C ALA A 5 5.46 -6.24 -5.85
N LEU A 6 6.12 -5.66 -6.87
CA LEU A 6 7.57 -5.40 -6.85
C LEU A 6 7.99 -4.40 -5.77
N THR A 7 7.12 -3.43 -5.47
CA THR A 7 7.37 -2.49 -4.37
C THR A 7 7.24 -3.19 -3.02
N GLY A 8 6.14 -3.91 -2.77
CA GLY A 8 5.96 -4.61 -1.49
C GLY A 8 7.09 -5.61 -1.23
N ALA A 9 7.55 -6.27 -2.29
CA ALA A 9 8.72 -7.15 -2.27
C ALA A 9 10.00 -6.46 -1.80
N SER A 10 10.30 -5.27 -2.33
CA SER A 10 11.50 -4.52 -1.94
C SER A 10 11.45 -4.08 -0.48
N TYR A 11 10.26 -3.74 0.05
CA TYR A 11 10.08 -3.45 1.47
C TYR A 11 10.26 -4.68 2.38
N VAL A 12 9.72 -5.84 2.00
CA VAL A 12 9.83 -7.07 2.81
C VAL A 12 11.26 -7.57 2.88
N GLY A 13 11.95 -7.63 1.73
CA GLY A 13 13.36 -8.04 1.68
C GLY A 13 14.27 -7.08 2.46
N ALA A 14 14.07 -5.77 2.30
CA ALA A 14 14.85 -4.76 3.02
C ALA A 14 14.61 -4.79 4.54
N TRP A 15 13.36 -4.99 4.98
CA TRP A 15 13.03 -5.09 6.40
C TRP A 15 13.72 -6.25 7.09
N GLN A 16 13.59 -7.47 6.54
CA GLN A 16 14.19 -8.66 7.15
C GLN A 16 15.70 -8.55 7.25
N GLN A 17 16.35 -8.02 6.20
CA GLN A 17 17.79 -7.84 6.19
C GLN A 17 18.23 -6.69 7.12
N ALA A 18 17.48 -5.59 7.20
CA ALA A 18 17.77 -4.50 8.13
C ALA A 18 17.70 -4.98 9.59
N VAL A 19 16.66 -5.73 9.96
CA VAL A 19 16.55 -6.32 11.30
C VAL A 19 17.73 -7.26 11.58
N ARG A 20 18.06 -8.14 10.63
CA ARG A 20 19.19 -9.07 10.80
C ARG A 20 20.52 -8.33 10.97
N SER A 21 20.81 -7.35 10.12
CA SER A 21 22.07 -6.58 10.20
C SER A 21 22.16 -5.69 11.45
N LEU A 22 21.03 -5.36 12.08
CA LEU A 22 21.01 -4.69 13.38
C LEU A 22 21.25 -5.65 14.56
N LEU A 23 20.87 -6.92 14.43
CA LEU A 23 21.05 -7.95 15.46
C LEU A 23 22.40 -8.68 15.34
N GLU A 24 22.88 -8.89 14.11
CA GLU A 24 24.06 -9.69 13.75
C GLU A 24 24.96 -8.88 12.80
N PRO A 25 25.58 -7.78 13.26
CA PRO A 25 26.30 -6.84 12.40
C PRO A 25 27.52 -7.47 11.71
N GLU A 26 28.17 -8.48 12.31
CA GLU A 26 29.31 -9.18 11.69
C GLU A 26 28.99 -9.91 10.38
N GLN A 27 27.72 -10.23 10.10
CA GLN A 27 27.34 -10.96 8.89
C GLN A 27 27.17 -10.07 7.65
N GLY A 28 27.14 -8.74 7.82
CA GLY A 28 27.01 -7.79 6.73
C GLY A 28 25.64 -7.79 6.04
N TRP A 29 25.57 -7.14 4.87
CA TRP A 29 24.36 -7.05 4.06
C TRP A 29 24.33 -8.12 2.96
N ASN A 30 23.30 -8.97 2.95
CA ASN A 30 23.17 -10.06 1.98
C ASN A 30 22.13 -9.74 0.89
N TRP A 31 22.60 -9.20 -0.24
CA TRP A 31 21.76 -8.88 -1.40
C TRP A 31 20.98 -10.07 -1.97
N PRO A 32 21.58 -11.27 -2.13
CA PRO A 32 20.83 -12.46 -2.53
C PRO A 32 19.62 -12.77 -1.65
N LEU A 33 19.76 -12.64 -0.32
CA LEU A 33 18.63 -12.85 0.60
C LEU A 33 17.54 -11.78 0.45
N VAL A 34 17.93 -10.51 0.33
CA VAL A 34 16.97 -9.42 0.07
C VAL A 34 16.15 -9.69 -1.19
N LEU A 35 16.81 -10.13 -2.27
CA LEU A 35 16.16 -10.47 -3.53
C LEU A 35 15.31 -11.74 -3.42
N LEU A 36 15.74 -12.75 -2.67
CA LEU A 36 14.99 -13.98 -2.47
C LEU A 36 13.70 -13.74 -1.69
N TYR A 37 13.79 -13.04 -0.56
CA TYR A 37 12.61 -12.73 0.27
C TYR A 37 11.68 -11.74 -0.43
N GLY A 38 12.23 -10.73 -1.10
CA GLY A 38 11.45 -9.81 -1.92
C GLY A 38 10.78 -10.55 -3.08
N GLY A 39 11.52 -11.33 -3.85
CA GLY A 39 11.00 -12.13 -4.96
C GLY A 39 9.90 -13.10 -4.52
N GLY A 40 10.11 -13.81 -3.41
CA GLY A 40 9.09 -14.69 -2.82
C GLY A 40 7.80 -13.96 -2.47
N TYR A 41 7.90 -12.78 -1.86
CA TYR A 41 6.72 -11.94 -1.59
C TYR A 41 6.05 -11.45 -2.87
N ALA A 42 6.81 -11.03 -3.89
CA ALA A 42 6.25 -10.62 -5.18
C ALA A 42 5.41 -11.74 -5.81
N VAL A 43 5.95 -12.96 -5.81
CA VAL A 43 5.25 -14.15 -6.32
C VAL A 43 3.99 -14.42 -5.51
N ALA A 44 4.08 -14.39 -4.17
CA ALA A 44 2.92 -14.59 -3.30
C ALA A 44 1.81 -13.55 -3.56
N MET A 45 2.17 -12.28 -3.73
CA MET A 45 1.20 -11.22 -4.07
C MET A 45 0.58 -11.40 -5.45
N VAL A 46 1.37 -11.80 -6.46
CA VAL A 46 0.82 -12.11 -7.79
C VAL A 46 -0.19 -13.25 -7.71
N LEU A 47 0.14 -14.35 -7.00
CA LEU A 47 -0.77 -15.47 -6.79
C LEU A 47 -2.01 -15.05 -6.01
N PHE A 48 -1.85 -14.25 -4.97
CA PHE A 48 -2.96 -13.70 -4.20
C PHE A 48 -3.92 -12.89 -5.07
N PHE A 49 -3.40 -11.96 -5.89
CA PHE A 49 -4.23 -11.17 -6.81
C PHE A 49 -4.90 -12.02 -7.89
N ILE A 50 -4.27 -13.10 -8.35
CA ILE A 50 -4.90 -14.05 -9.28
C ILE A 50 -6.07 -14.75 -8.60
N ALA A 51 -5.89 -15.21 -7.36
CA ALA A 51 -6.94 -15.87 -6.59
C ALA A 51 -8.08 -14.91 -6.19
N GLU A 52 -7.77 -13.67 -5.81
CA GLU A 52 -8.77 -12.60 -5.60
C GLU A 52 -9.58 -12.36 -6.88
N ARG A 53 -8.92 -12.25 -8.04
CA ARG A 53 -9.59 -12.08 -9.33
C ARG A 53 -10.44 -13.30 -9.73
N ALA A 54 -10.07 -14.49 -9.27
CA ALA A 54 -10.83 -15.72 -9.48
C ALA A 54 -12.02 -15.85 -8.51
N GLY A 55 -12.26 -14.87 -7.63
CA GLY A 55 -13.38 -14.86 -6.69
C GLY A 55 -13.19 -15.79 -5.49
N TRP A 56 -11.96 -16.21 -5.18
CA TRP A 56 -11.71 -17.18 -4.10
C TRP A 56 -11.93 -16.62 -2.68
N PHE A 57 -12.02 -15.30 -2.53
CA PHE A 57 -11.98 -14.65 -1.20
C PHE A 57 -13.05 -13.59 -0.96
N GLU A 58 -13.90 -13.25 -1.93
CA GLU A 58 -14.93 -12.21 -1.77
C GLU A 58 -16.33 -12.80 -1.97
N ASP A 59 -17.25 -12.46 -1.06
CA ASP A 59 -18.68 -12.57 -1.34
C ASP A 59 -19.00 -11.69 -2.55
N GLU A 60 -19.68 -12.25 -3.56
CA GLU A 60 -19.95 -11.58 -4.85
C GLU A 60 -20.63 -10.20 -4.66
N ASP A 61 -21.45 -10.09 -3.61
CA ASP A 61 -22.16 -8.86 -3.24
C ASP A 61 -21.21 -7.73 -2.76
N GLU A 62 -20.16 -8.06 -2.01
CA GLU A 62 -19.18 -7.07 -1.57
C GLU A 62 -18.25 -6.64 -2.71
N ALA A 63 -17.92 -7.57 -3.61
CA ALA A 63 -17.12 -7.29 -4.80
C ALA A 63 -17.86 -6.32 -5.73
N ALA A 64 -19.15 -6.57 -5.97
CA ALA A 64 -20.02 -5.71 -6.76
C ALA A 64 -20.17 -4.31 -6.12
N ALA A 65 -20.40 -4.23 -4.81
CA ALA A 65 -20.50 -2.96 -4.10
C ALA A 65 -19.20 -2.14 -4.20
N ARG A 66 -18.03 -2.77 -4.05
CA ARG A 66 -16.72 -2.13 -4.21
C ARG A 66 -16.47 -1.66 -5.64
N ALA A 67 -16.89 -2.43 -6.64
CA ALA A 67 -16.76 -2.04 -8.05
C ALA A 67 -17.56 -0.78 -8.36
N ILE A 68 -18.77 -0.66 -7.80
CA ILE A 68 -19.64 0.52 -7.94
C ILE A 68 -18.98 1.75 -7.31
N VAL A 69 -18.44 1.63 -6.09
CA VAL A 69 -17.72 2.74 -5.41
C VAL A 69 -16.45 3.14 -6.18
N ARG A 70 -15.67 2.17 -6.68
CA ARG A 70 -14.48 2.46 -7.50
C ARG A 70 -14.85 3.21 -8.78
N ARG A 71 -15.93 2.81 -9.45
CA ARG A 71 -16.41 3.49 -10.66
C ARG A 71 -16.79 4.93 -10.34
N ALA A 72 -17.57 5.15 -9.27
CA ALA A 72 -17.95 6.49 -8.84
C ALA A 72 -16.73 7.39 -8.51
N LEU A 73 -15.71 6.85 -7.84
CA LEU A 73 -14.46 7.58 -7.56
C LEU A 73 -13.60 7.85 -8.81
N ALA A 74 -13.73 7.01 -9.84
CA ALA A 74 -13.02 7.15 -11.10
C ALA A 74 -13.68 8.20 -12.00
N THR A 75 -15.01 8.17 -12.11
CA THR A 75 -15.79 9.05 -12.98
C THR A 75 -16.22 10.35 -12.30
N GLY A 76 -16.27 10.39 -10.97
CA GLY A 76 -16.83 11.51 -10.21
C GLY A 76 -18.37 11.58 -10.26
N GLU A 77 -19.02 10.50 -10.68
CA GLU A 77 -20.48 10.42 -10.85
C GLU A 77 -21.09 9.39 -9.89
N LEU A 78 -22.18 9.79 -9.24
CA LEU A 78 -23.00 8.90 -8.42
C LEU A 78 -23.98 8.17 -9.34
N PRO A 79 -24.18 6.85 -9.19
CA PRO A 79 -25.19 6.16 -9.96
C PRO A 79 -26.60 6.65 -9.61
N PRO A 80 -27.50 6.74 -10.60
CA PRO A 80 -28.80 7.40 -10.48
C PRO A 80 -29.76 6.70 -9.51
N ASP A 81 -29.58 5.39 -9.27
CA ASP A 81 -30.58 4.55 -8.59
C ASP A 81 -30.21 4.23 -7.13
N GLY A 82 -29.27 4.98 -6.52
CA GLY A 82 -28.81 4.71 -5.16
C GLY A 82 -29.45 5.61 -4.10
N SER A 83 -29.88 5.04 -2.97
CA SER A 83 -30.35 5.86 -1.84
C SER A 83 -29.20 6.74 -1.29
N PRO A 84 -29.44 8.04 -1.03
CA PRO A 84 -28.41 8.94 -0.50
C PRO A 84 -27.77 8.44 0.81
N ALA A 85 -28.59 7.84 1.70
CA ALA A 85 -28.11 7.28 2.96
C ALA A 85 -27.13 6.10 2.77
N ALA A 86 -27.42 5.19 1.85
CA ALA A 86 -26.52 4.07 1.53
C ALA A 86 -25.20 4.56 0.92
N TRP A 87 -25.26 5.62 0.10
CA TRP A 87 -24.06 6.23 -0.48
C TRP A 87 -23.19 6.95 0.54
N ARG A 88 -23.78 7.67 1.50
CA ARG A 88 -23.00 8.26 2.61
C ARG A 88 -22.26 7.19 3.40
N ALA A 89 -22.94 6.13 3.83
CA ALA A 89 -22.32 5.04 4.58
C ALA A 89 -21.15 4.39 3.83
N ARG A 90 -21.31 4.14 2.51
CA ARG A 90 -20.25 3.57 1.67
C ARG A 90 -19.05 4.51 1.49
N LEU A 91 -19.30 5.81 1.28
CA LEU A 91 -18.25 6.80 1.11
C LEU A 91 -17.51 7.08 2.43
N GLU A 92 -18.21 7.09 3.56
CA GLU A 92 -17.59 7.22 4.89
C GLU A 92 -16.71 6.01 5.23
N ALA A 93 -17.17 4.79 4.93
CA ALA A 93 -16.35 3.59 5.09
C ALA A 93 -15.08 3.64 4.21
N GLU A 94 -15.22 4.11 2.97
CA GLU A 94 -14.10 4.28 2.04
C GLU A 94 -13.13 5.38 2.50
N LEU A 95 -13.63 6.49 3.06
CA LEU A 95 -12.80 7.54 3.66
C LEU A 95 -12.03 7.01 4.87
N HIS A 96 -12.69 6.26 5.74
CA HIS A 96 -12.05 5.64 6.88
C HIS A 96 -10.95 4.68 6.45
N ALA A 97 -11.25 3.76 5.52
CA ALA A 97 -10.29 2.80 4.97
C ALA A 97 -9.10 3.50 4.29
N ALA A 98 -9.35 4.55 3.50
CA ALA A 98 -8.29 5.31 2.84
C ALA A 98 -7.43 6.12 3.83
N ARG A 99 -8.00 6.64 4.93
CA ARG A 99 -7.23 7.31 6.00
C ARG A 99 -6.34 6.32 6.74
N VAL A 100 -6.89 5.18 7.14
CA VAL A 100 -6.14 4.10 7.80
C VAL A 100 -5.04 3.60 6.87
N GLY A 101 -5.36 3.35 5.59
CA GLY A 101 -4.38 2.92 4.58
C GLY A 101 -3.26 3.94 4.36
N ARG A 102 -3.58 5.25 4.29
CA ARG A 102 -2.58 6.32 4.17
C ARG A 102 -1.57 6.29 5.31
N TRP A 103 -2.05 6.22 6.55
CA TRP A 103 -1.20 6.22 7.73
C TRP A 103 -0.45 4.92 7.89
N GLY A 104 -1.10 3.77 7.68
CA GLY A 104 -0.46 2.46 7.72
C GLY A 104 0.71 2.37 6.75
N VAL A 105 0.51 2.75 5.48
CA VAL A 105 1.59 2.73 4.48
C VAL A 105 2.69 3.74 4.81
N ALA A 106 2.35 4.94 5.28
CA ALA A 106 3.35 5.93 5.65
C ALA A 106 4.22 5.47 6.83
N VAL A 107 3.59 4.97 7.91
CA VAL A 107 4.28 4.53 9.12
C VAL A 107 5.14 3.30 8.83
N THR A 108 4.57 2.27 8.21
CA THR A 108 5.32 1.04 7.89
C THR A 108 6.44 1.32 6.89
N GLY A 109 6.17 2.10 5.85
CA GLY A 109 7.18 2.43 4.83
C GLY A 109 8.34 3.25 5.40
N LEU A 110 8.05 4.31 6.16
CA LEU A 110 9.09 5.11 6.80
C LEU A 110 9.84 4.34 7.89
N GLY A 111 9.16 3.46 8.64
CA GLY A 111 9.79 2.60 9.62
C GLY A 111 10.82 1.65 8.99
N ILE A 112 10.48 1.02 7.87
CA ILE A 112 11.41 0.15 7.14
C ILE A 112 12.58 0.95 6.56
N ALA A 113 12.32 2.14 5.99
CA ALA A 113 13.37 3.01 5.49
C ALA A 113 14.32 3.46 6.62
N ALA A 114 13.79 3.82 7.79
CA ALA A 114 14.57 4.21 8.96
C ALA A 114 15.43 3.05 9.49
N ALA A 115 14.88 1.84 9.59
CA ALA A 115 15.64 0.66 9.98
C ALA A 115 16.76 0.34 8.98
N THR A 116 16.48 0.48 7.67
CA THR A 116 17.48 0.29 6.62
C THR A 116 18.58 1.35 6.69
N ALA A 117 18.24 2.60 6.99
CA ALA A 117 19.22 3.67 7.21
C ALA A 117 20.10 3.39 8.44
N ALA A 118 19.51 2.90 9.54
CA ALA A 118 20.27 2.50 10.72
C ALA A 118 21.24 1.35 10.41
N ALA A 119 20.79 0.34 9.65
CA ALA A 119 21.67 -0.74 9.19
C ALA A 119 22.81 -0.21 8.31
N ALA A 120 22.55 0.76 7.42
CA ALA A 120 23.60 1.39 6.61
C ALA A 120 24.69 2.06 7.47
N VAL A 121 24.29 2.73 8.57
CA VAL A 121 25.23 3.36 9.51
C VAL A 121 26.06 2.30 10.25
N VAL A 122 25.41 1.25 10.74
CA VAL A 122 26.09 0.16 11.48
C VAL A 122 27.09 -0.59 10.60
N LEU A 123 26.73 -0.84 9.34
CA LEU A 123 27.56 -1.57 8.38
C LEU A 123 28.59 -0.69 7.66
N GLY A 124 28.42 0.64 7.69
CA GLY A 124 29.24 1.57 6.90
C GLY A 124 29.05 1.43 5.39
N ASP A 125 27.91 0.88 4.93
CA ASP A 125 27.64 0.62 3.51
C ASP A 125 26.78 1.74 2.88
N PRO A 126 27.34 2.58 1.99
CA PRO A 126 26.60 3.66 1.36
C PRO A 126 25.51 3.17 0.38
N VAL A 127 25.63 1.96 -0.15
CA VAL A 127 24.62 1.38 -1.07
C VAL A 127 23.33 1.06 -0.30
N VAL A 128 23.44 0.56 0.94
CA VAL A 128 22.29 0.37 1.83
C VAL A 128 21.65 1.71 2.20
N GLY A 129 22.46 2.76 2.36
CA GLY A 129 21.98 4.13 2.55
C GLY A 129 21.17 4.66 1.35
N LEU A 130 21.62 4.40 0.11
CA LEU A 130 20.86 4.73 -1.10
C LEU A 130 19.53 3.96 -1.18
N LEU A 131 19.53 2.68 -0.79
CA LEU A 131 18.30 1.88 -0.71
C LEU A 131 17.31 2.51 0.28
N ALA A 132 17.78 2.90 1.48
CA ALA A 132 16.94 3.55 2.48
C ALA A 132 16.31 4.84 1.95
N ALA A 133 17.10 5.68 1.26
CA ALA A 133 16.60 6.90 0.63
C ALA A 133 15.57 6.61 -0.47
N GLY A 134 15.82 5.60 -1.31
CA GLY A 134 14.89 5.14 -2.35
C GLY A 134 13.56 4.65 -1.76
N LEU A 135 13.60 3.86 -0.70
CA LEU A 135 12.41 3.41 0.03
C LEU A 135 11.64 4.61 0.60
N ALA A 136 12.30 5.50 1.33
CA ALA A 136 11.67 6.70 1.88
C ALA A 136 11.00 7.57 0.80
N GLY A 137 11.69 7.81 -0.32
CA GLY A 137 11.13 8.54 -1.45
C GLY A 137 9.91 7.86 -2.07
N PHE A 138 9.93 6.52 -2.11
CA PHE A 138 8.82 5.76 -2.68
C PHE A 138 7.53 5.88 -1.83
N VAL A 139 7.61 6.04 -0.51
CA VAL A 139 6.43 6.23 0.38
C VAL A 139 5.52 7.36 -0.10
N VAL A 140 6.08 8.39 -0.74
CA VAL A 140 5.33 9.53 -1.26
C VAL A 140 4.29 9.13 -2.31
N VAL A 141 4.58 8.10 -3.13
CA VAL A 141 3.70 7.64 -4.21
C VAL A 141 2.36 7.10 -3.68
N PRO A 142 2.32 6.06 -2.82
CA PRO A 142 1.07 5.57 -2.27
C PRO A 142 0.39 6.61 -1.38
N VAL A 143 1.13 7.42 -0.61
CA VAL A 143 0.53 8.49 0.20
C VAL A 143 -0.20 9.50 -0.68
N ARG A 144 0.40 9.93 -1.81
CA ARG A 144 -0.26 10.81 -2.78
C ARG A 144 -1.49 10.16 -3.41
N TRP A 145 -1.41 8.87 -3.71
CA TRP A 145 -2.55 8.14 -4.25
C TRP A 145 -3.72 8.09 -3.25
N PHE A 146 -3.47 7.74 -1.99
CA PHE A 146 -4.49 7.75 -0.93
C PHE A 146 -5.06 9.16 -0.70
N SER A 147 -4.22 10.19 -0.68
CA SER A 147 -4.68 11.58 -0.53
C SER A 147 -5.59 12.03 -1.67
N ARG A 148 -5.29 11.66 -2.93
CA ARG A 148 -6.19 11.93 -4.07
C ARG A 148 -7.50 11.19 -3.95
N ARG A 149 -7.47 9.93 -3.49
CA ARG A 149 -8.67 9.11 -3.28
C ARG A 149 -9.56 9.69 -2.19
N LEU A 150 -8.97 10.17 -1.09
CA LEU A 150 -9.66 10.87 0.00
C LEU A 150 -10.36 12.14 -0.50
N ALA A 151 -9.64 13.00 -1.24
CA ALA A 151 -10.20 14.25 -1.76
C ALA A 151 -11.42 14.01 -2.66
N ARG A 152 -11.36 12.99 -3.53
CA ARG A 152 -12.49 12.62 -4.40
C ARG A 152 -13.67 12.05 -3.62
N ALA A 153 -13.41 11.24 -2.61
CA ALA A 153 -14.47 10.69 -1.76
C ALA A 153 -15.15 11.79 -0.93
N GLU A 154 -14.39 12.76 -0.41
CA GLU A 154 -14.92 13.95 0.29
C GLU A 154 -15.77 14.81 -0.64
N GLU A 155 -15.33 15.04 -1.88
CA GLU A 155 -16.10 15.78 -2.89
C GLU A 155 -17.42 15.09 -3.24
N LEU A 156 -17.42 13.77 -3.44
CA LEU A 156 -18.64 13.01 -3.70
C LEU A 156 -19.59 13.03 -2.51
N LEU A 157 -19.06 12.91 -1.29
CA LEU A 157 -19.86 12.95 -0.07
C LEU A 157 -20.55 14.30 0.11
N ALA A 158 -19.88 15.40 -0.21
CA ALA A 158 -20.46 16.74 -0.19
C ALA A 158 -21.65 16.88 -1.14
N ARG A 159 -21.57 16.27 -2.34
CA ARG A 159 -22.66 16.28 -3.33
C ARG A 159 -23.88 15.45 -2.89
N VAL A 160 -23.67 14.35 -2.16
CA VAL A 160 -24.74 13.54 -1.54
C VAL A 160 -25.39 14.29 -0.35
N GLY A 161 -24.68 15.23 0.27
CA GLY A 161 -25.21 16.08 1.34
C GLY A 161 -26.09 17.23 0.84
N SER A 162 -25.87 17.69 -0.39
CA SER A 162 -26.62 18.79 -1.04
C SER A 162 -27.84 18.37 -1.85
N ALA A 163 -28.00 17.06 -2.12
CA ALA A 163 -29.13 16.46 -2.81
C ALA A 163 -30.15 15.90 -1.82
#